data_AF-A0A961IZR5-F1
#
_entry.id   AF-A0A961IZR5-F1
#
_cell.length_a   1.000
_cell.length_b   1.000
_cell.length_c   1.000
_cell.angle_alpha   90.00
_cell.angle_beta   90.00
_cell.angle_gamma   90.00
#
_symmetry.space_group_name_H-M   'P 1'
#
loop_
_entity.id
_entity.type
_entity.pdbx_description
1 polymer ?
#
loop_
_entity_poly.entity_id
_entity_poly.type
_entity_poly.pdbx_seq_one_letter_code
_entity_poly.pdbx_strand_id
1 'polypeptide(L)' 'NDQRKVIFGQRREYMEDEDLSDVTQDMRHTVIDELVAQYMPPRSYAEQWDTQGLYAAIIEQLNIDVPIIEWA' A
#
# COMPACT_ATOMS: atom_id res chain seq x y z
N ASN A 1 12.42 -15.74 21.42
CA ASN A 1 13.84 -15.89 21.03
C ASN A 1 13.95 -15.85 19.50
N ASP A 2 13.14 -16.63 18.78
CA ASP A 2 13.25 -16.76 17.32
C ASP A 2 12.68 -15.58 16.51
N GLN A 3 11.52 -15.02 16.87
CA GLN A 3 11.00 -13.81 16.20
C GLN A 3 11.96 -12.63 16.26
N ARG A 4 12.64 -12.44 17.39
CA ARG A 4 13.68 -11.41 17.52
C ARG A 4 14.84 -11.66 16.56
N LYS A 5 15.31 -12.92 16.44
CA LYS A 5 16.40 -13.27 15.50
C LYS A 5 16.03 -12.95 14.06
N VAL A 6 14.79 -13.24 13.65
CA VAL A 6 14.30 -12.93 12.29
C VAL A 6 14.30 -11.42 12.04
N ILE A 7 13.75 -10.62 12.96
CA ILE A 7 13.72 -9.15 12.80
C ILE A 7 15.14 -8.56 12.75
N PHE A 8 16.06 -9.07 13.56
CA PHE A 8 17.45 -8.60 13.52
C PHE A 8 18.19 -9.04 12.25
N GLY A 9 17.85 -10.19 11.67
CA GLY A 9 18.37 -10.63 10.37
C GLY A 9 17.91 -9.68 9.26
N GLN A 10 16.61 -9.46 9.16
CA GLN A 10 16.01 -8.59 8.14
C GLN A 10 16.51 -7.13 8.25
N ARG A 11 16.67 -6.62 9.48
CA ARG A 11 17.26 -5.29 9.68
C ARG A 11 18.71 -5.20 9.22
N ARG A 12 19.50 -6.26 9.38
CA ARG A 12 20.89 -6.29 8.93
C ARG A 12 20.94 -6.31 7.40
N GLU A 13 20.13 -7.14 6.78
CA GLU A 13 19.96 -7.20 5.32
C GLU A 13 19.63 -5.81 4.75
N TYR A 14 18.63 -5.13 5.31
CA TYR A 14 18.29 -3.76 4.88
C TYR A 14 19.37 -2.70 5.18
N MET A 15 20.26 -2.93 6.15
CA MET A 15 21.37 -2.01 6.44
C MET A 15 22.61 -2.29 5.56
N GLU A 16 22.73 -3.50 5.03
CA GLU A 16 23.83 -3.92 4.16
C GLU A 16 23.52 -3.65 2.68
N ASP A 17 22.25 -3.56 2.31
CA ASP A 17 21.83 -3.20 0.96
C ASP A 17 22.12 -1.73 0.63
N GLU A 18 22.73 -1.50 -0.53
CA GLU A 18 23.00 -0.16 -1.05
C GLU A 18 21.75 0.49 -1.66
N ASP A 19 20.76 -0.33 -2.07
CA ASP A 19 19.51 0.12 -2.66
C ASP A 19 18.31 -0.70 -2.15
N LEU A 20 17.34 -0.02 -1.55
CA LEU A 20 16.08 -0.60 -1.06
C LEU A 20 14.87 -0.13 -1.87
N SER A 21 15.10 0.46 -3.04
CA SER A 21 14.04 1.03 -3.88
C SER A 21 13.00 -0.02 -4.29
N ASP A 22 13.46 -1.20 -4.72
CA ASP A 22 12.60 -2.34 -5.09
C ASP A 22 11.74 -2.81 -3.91
N VAL A 23 12.35 -3.02 -2.74
CA VAL A 23 11.65 -3.45 -1.52
C VAL A 23 10.60 -2.42 -1.11
N THR A 24 10.97 -1.14 -1.13
CA THR A 24 10.07 -0.04 -0.75
C THR A 24 8.94 0.12 -1.78
N GLN A 25 9.23 -0.13 -3.06
CA GLN A 25 8.23 -0.12 -4.13
C GLN A 25 7.22 -1.25 -3.96
N ASP A 26 7.67 -2.47 -3.68
CA ASP A 26 6.77 -3.62 -3.45
C ASP A 26 5.90 -3.43 -2.19
N MET A 27 6.49 -2.90 -1.12
CA MET A 27 5.73 -2.53 0.08
C MET A 27 4.65 -1.49 -0.24
N ARG A 28 4.96 -0.48 -1.06
CA ARG A 28 4.00 0.53 -1.48
C ARG A 28 2.89 -0.06 -2.37
N HIS A 29 3.23 -0.93 -3.31
CA HIS A 29 2.23 -1.60 -4.15
C HIS A 29 1.26 -2.44 -3.31
N THR A 30 1.78 -3.19 -2.34
CA THR A 30 0.94 -3.98 -1.41
C THR A 30 -0.09 -3.10 -0.70
N VAL A 31 0.32 -1.94 -0.16
CA VAL A 31 -0.61 -1.00 0.51
C VAL A 31 -1.66 -0.46 -0.47
N ILE A 32 -1.26 -0.11 -1.69
CA ILE A 32 -2.19 0.37 -2.72
C ILE A 32 -3.21 -0.73 -3.07
N ASP A 33 -2.78 -1.96 -3.25
CA ASP A 33 -3.65 -3.09 -3.57
C ASP A 33 -4.67 -3.36 -2.45
N GLU A 34 -4.24 -3.26 -1.19
CA GLU A 34 -5.12 -3.40 -0.03
C GLU A 34 -6.17 -2.28 0.03
N LEU A 35 -5.77 -1.03 -0.22
CA LEU A 35 -6.69 0.11 -0.29
C LEU A 35 -7.72 -0.07 -1.40
N VAL A 36 -7.28 -0.43 -2.61
CA VAL A 36 -8.18 -0.66 -3.74
C VAL A 36 -9.12 -1.83 -3.43
N ALA A 37 -8.62 -2.95 -2.89
CA ALA A 37 -9.48 -4.08 -2.54
C ALA A 37 -10.52 -3.74 -1.45
N GLN A 38 -10.19 -2.84 -0.54
CA GLN A 38 -11.09 -2.37 0.52
C GLN A 38 -12.21 -1.48 -0.01
N TYR A 39 -11.89 -0.49 -0.85
CA TYR A 39 -12.86 0.53 -1.31
C TYR A 39 -13.48 0.22 -2.69
N MET A 40 -12.82 -0.60 -3.50
CA MET A 40 -13.25 -1.05 -4.83
C MET A 40 -13.10 -2.57 -4.95
N PRO A 41 -13.93 -3.37 -4.26
CA PRO A 41 -13.74 -4.81 -4.16
C PRO A 41 -13.75 -5.48 -5.55
N PRO A 42 -12.91 -6.50 -5.76
CA PRO A 42 -12.90 -7.21 -7.04
C PRO A 42 -14.27 -7.85 -7.30
N ARG A 43 -14.75 -7.75 -8.54
CA ARG A 43 -16.06 -8.27 -8.99
C ARG A 43 -17.29 -7.58 -8.38
N SER A 44 -17.11 -6.41 -7.77
CA SER A 44 -18.22 -5.54 -7.37
C SER A 44 -18.67 -4.64 -8.53
N TYR A 45 -19.91 -4.16 -8.45
CA TYR A 45 -20.42 -3.14 -9.38
C TYR A 45 -19.89 -1.75 -8.99
N ALA A 46 -19.77 -0.83 -9.95
CA ALA A 46 -19.29 0.53 -9.71
C ALA A 46 -20.12 1.28 -8.66
N GLU A 47 -21.43 0.99 -8.55
CA GLU A 47 -22.31 1.56 -7.51
C GLU A 47 -21.94 1.15 -6.08
N GLN A 48 -21.13 0.09 -5.93
CA GLN A 48 -20.66 -0.42 -4.64
C GLN A 48 -19.27 0.12 -4.27
N TRP A 49 -18.64 0.89 -5.15
CA TRP A 49 -17.33 1.48 -4.90
C TRP A 49 -17.46 2.72 -4.03
N ASP A 50 -16.59 2.82 -3.04
CA ASP A 50 -16.46 4.00 -2.20
C ASP A 50 -15.24 4.83 -2.65
N THR A 51 -15.42 5.56 -3.76
CA THR A 51 -14.36 6.40 -4.36
C THR A 51 -14.00 7.60 -3.49
N GLN A 52 -14.95 8.09 -2.68
CA GLN A 52 -14.69 9.17 -1.72
C GLN A 52 -13.83 8.67 -0.55
N GLY A 53 -14.15 7.48 -0.02
CA GLY A 53 -13.35 6.82 1.00
C GLY A 53 -11.94 6.50 0.52
N LEU A 54 -11.80 5.99 -0.72
CA LEU A 54 -10.49 5.74 -1.33
C LEU A 54 -9.68 7.03 -1.50
N TYR A 55 -10.29 8.11 -1.98
CA TYR A 55 -9.63 9.41 -2.13
C TYR A 55 -9.08 9.93 -0.79
N ALA A 56 -9.90 9.90 0.27
CA ALA A 56 -9.46 10.31 1.60
C ALA A 56 -8.31 9.43 2.14
N ALA A 57 -8.41 8.11 1.97
CA ALA A 57 -7.40 7.17 2.43
C ALA A 57 -6.06 7.34 1.70
N ILE A 58 -6.06 7.66 0.41
CA ILE A 58 -4.83 7.92 -0.34
C ILE A 58 -4.16 9.21 0.10
N ILE A 59 -4.92 10.26 0.40
CA ILE A 59 -4.35 11.50 0.97
C ILE A 59 -3.74 11.21 2.34
N GLU A 60 -4.41 10.43 3.18
CA GLU A 60 -3.93 10.14 4.54
C GLU A 60 -2.69 9.23 4.55
N GLN A 61 -2.70 8.14 3.76
CA GLN A 61 -1.67 7.10 3.83
C GLN A 61 -0.53 7.30 2.85
N LEU A 62 -0.82 7.82 1.66
CA LEU A 62 0.18 8.00 0.60
C LEU A 62 0.56 9.47 0.41
N ASN A 63 -0.21 10.41 0.98
CA ASN A 63 0.02 11.85 0.87
C ASN A 63 0.11 12.33 -0.59
N ILE A 64 -0.73 11.74 -1.45
CA ILE A 64 -0.86 12.05 -2.86
C ILE A 64 -2.30 12.53 -3.12
N ASP A 65 -2.43 13.58 -3.93
CA ASP A 65 -3.71 14.07 -4.42
C ASP A 65 -3.88 13.64 -5.88
N VAL A 66 -4.86 12.76 -6.13
CA VAL A 66 -5.19 12.20 -7.45
C VAL A 66 -6.70 12.17 -7.65
N PRO A 67 -7.19 12.40 -8.88
CA PRO A 67 -8.62 12.53 -9.17
C PRO A 67 -9.32 11.17 -9.28
N ILE A 68 -9.28 10.35 -8.22
CA ILE A 68 -9.88 9.01 -8.19
C ILE A 68 -11.38 9.02 -8.44
N ILE A 69 -12.05 10.06 -7.94
CA ILE A 69 -13.50 10.24 -8.09
C ILE A 69 -13.87 10.39 -9.58
N GLU A 70 -12.96 10.90 -10.41
CA GLU A 70 -13.18 11.10 -11.85
C GLU A 70 -12.88 9.84 -12.68
N TRP A 71 -12.25 8.82 -12.10
CA TRP A 71 -11.86 7.59 -12.80
C TRP A 71 -12.93 6.50 -12.77
N ALA A 72 -13.94 6.63 -11.90
CA ALA A 72 -15.00 5.65 -11.70
C ALA A 72 -16.18 5.81 -12.68
#